data_AF-A0A2V2DYK1-F1
#
_entry.id   AF-A0A2V2DYK1-F1
#
_cell.length_a   1.000
_cell.length_b   1.000
_cell.length_c   1.000
_cell.angle_alpha   90.00
_cell.angle_beta   90.00
_cell.angle_gamma   90.00
#
_symmetry.space_group_name_H-M   'P 1'
#
loop_
_entity.id
_entity.type
_entity.pdbx_description
1 polymer ?
#
loop_
_entity_poly.entity_id
_entity_poly.type
_entity_poly.pdbx_seq_one_letter_code
_entity_poly.pdbx_strand_id
1 'polypeptide(L)'
;MDLYDFALWLGFPEEGAAVMRDVSPTPQEARELLERFDRDEKDFFAALRSLPRPERTALRLLTQYAFEQRSVWEALGLSEEIYRDTMRDLVLWYDECVRRKGEPGHRLFPA
;
A
#
# COMPACT_ATOMS: atom_id res chain seq x y z
N MET A 1 -7.03 3.18 15.72
CA MET A 1 -7.01 3.62 14.31
C MET A 1 -7.08 2.37 13.48
N ASP A 2 -8.11 2.22 12.65
CA ASP A 2 -8.16 1.14 11.68
C ASP A 2 -7.37 1.49 10.41
N LEU A 3 -7.33 0.59 9.42
CA LEU A 3 -6.57 0.85 8.20
C LEU A 3 -7.17 1.97 7.33
N TYR A 4 -8.49 2.15 7.36
CA TYR A 4 -9.14 3.23 6.63
C TYR A 4 -8.77 4.59 7.22
N ASP A 5 -8.85 4.72 8.54
CA ASP A 5 -8.46 5.92 9.28
C ASP A 5 -6.96 6.21 9.09
N PHE A 6 -6.14 5.17 9.04
CA PHE A 6 -4.71 5.29 8.77
C PHE A 6 -4.43 5.84 7.37
N ALA A 7 -5.15 5.37 6.35
CA ALA A 7 -5.02 5.90 5.00
C ALA A 7 -5.39 7.39 4.94
N LEU A 8 -6.48 7.79 5.59
CA LEU A 8 -6.84 9.21 5.70
C LEU A 8 -5.74 10.02 6.42
N TRP A 9 -5.18 9.47 7.50
CA TRP A 9 -4.10 10.10 8.25
C TRP A 9 -2.80 10.26 7.43
N LEU A 10 -2.47 9.29 6.57
CA LEU A 10 -1.36 9.41 5.62
C LEU A 10 -1.59 10.52 4.59
N GLY A 11 -2.84 10.81 4.25
CA GLY A 11 -3.23 11.88 3.32
C GLY A 11 -3.90 11.39 2.04
N PHE A 12 -4.34 10.13 1.98
CA PHE A 12 -5.18 9.68 0.88
C PHE A 12 -6.53 10.43 0.88
N PRO A 13 -7.11 10.72 -0.30
CA PRO A 13 -8.50 11.15 -0.37
C PRO A 13 -9.44 9.97 -0.02
N GLU A 14 -10.73 10.26 0.19
CA GLU A 14 -11.72 9.27 0.61
C GLU A 14 -11.80 8.07 -0.35
N GLU A 15 -11.68 8.30 -1.66
CA GLU A 15 -11.69 7.24 -2.67
C GLU A 15 -10.49 6.31 -2.54
N GLY A 16 -9.32 6.84 -2.20
CA GLY A 16 -8.12 6.05 -1.91
C GLY A 16 -8.26 5.25 -0.62
N ALA A 17 -8.77 5.88 0.44
CA ALA A 17 -9.05 5.21 1.70
C ALA A 17 -10.13 4.11 1.55
N ALA A 18 -11.13 4.32 0.70
CA ALA A 18 -12.19 3.34 0.43
C ALA A 18 -11.65 2.01 -0.13
N VAL A 19 -10.51 2.02 -0.85
CA VAL A 19 -9.84 0.81 -1.31
C VAL A 19 -9.46 -0.11 -0.14
N MET A 20 -9.22 0.45 1.06
CA MET A 20 -8.92 -0.34 2.27
C MET A 20 -10.06 -1.28 2.69
N ARG A 21 -11.28 -1.02 2.21
CA ARG A 21 -12.50 -1.79 2.51
C ARG A 21 -13.01 -2.66 1.35
N ASP A 22 -12.54 -2.42 0.12
CA ASP A 22 -13.13 -2.96 -1.12
C ASP A 22 -12.51 -4.28 -1.57
N VAL A 23 -11.18 -4.38 -1.50
CA VAL A 23 -10.42 -5.55 -1.99
C VAL A 23 -9.44 -5.97 -0.91
N SER A 24 -9.43 -7.24 -0.54
CA SER A 24 -8.33 -7.81 0.23
C SER A 24 -7.97 -9.17 -0.35
N PRO A 25 -6.70 -9.40 -0.75
CA PRO A 25 -6.20 -10.78 -0.78
C PRO A 25 -6.47 -11.42 0.59
N THR A 26 -6.72 -12.73 0.58
CA THR A 26 -6.83 -13.50 1.81
C THR A 26 -5.56 -13.30 2.65
N PRO A 27 -5.61 -13.50 3.99
CA PRO A 27 -4.42 -13.35 4.83
C PRO A 27 -3.21 -14.15 4.34
N GLN A 28 -3.44 -15.32 3.73
CA GLN A 28 -2.39 -16.15 3.15
C GLN A 28 -1.80 -15.51 1.88
N GLU A 29 -2.63 -15.09 0.93
CA GLU A 29 -2.14 -14.43 -0.29
C GLU A 29 -1.39 -13.13 0.02
N ALA A 30 -1.88 -12.35 1.00
CA ALA A 30 -1.21 -11.13 1.44
C ALA A 30 0.19 -11.43 1.97
N ARG A 31 0.32 -12.46 2.82
CA ARG A 31 1.59 -12.90 3.36
C ARG A 31 2.54 -13.37 2.25
N GLU A 32 2.06 -14.22 1.33
CA GLU A 32 2.88 -14.74 0.23
C GLU A 32 3.39 -13.60 -0.69
N LEU A 33 2.57 -12.58 -0.93
CA LEU A 33 2.97 -11.41 -1.71
C LEU A 33 4.00 -10.55 -0.96
N LEU A 34 3.81 -10.31 0.33
CA LEU A 34 4.78 -9.54 1.13
C LEU A 34 6.12 -10.28 1.29
N GLU A 35 6.11 -11.61 1.45
CA GLU A 35 7.33 -12.43 1.46
C GLU A 35 8.10 -12.34 0.13
N ARG A 36 7.40 -12.17 -1.01
CA ARG A 36 8.04 -11.87 -2.30
C ARG A 36 8.62 -10.47 -2.33
N PHE A 37 7.90 -9.48 -1.81
CA PHE A 37 8.38 -8.09 -1.76
C PHE A 37 9.69 -7.97 -0.97
N ASP A 38 9.76 -8.62 0.19
CA ASP A 38 10.96 -8.63 1.03
C ASP A 38 12.16 -9.32 0.34
N ARG A 39 11.91 -10.25 -0.60
CA ARG A 39 12.95 -11.02 -1.29
C ARG A 39 13.40 -10.38 -2.60
N ASP A 40 12.43 -10.04 -3.46
CA ASP A 40 12.63 -9.49 -4.80
C ASP A 40 11.40 -8.67 -5.21
N GLU A 41 11.57 -7.35 -5.20
CA GLU A 41 10.57 -6.37 -5.61
C GLU A 41 10.00 -6.67 -7.02
N LYS A 42 10.82 -7.19 -7.95
CA LYS A 42 10.35 -7.51 -9.31
C LYS A 42 9.42 -8.71 -9.34
N ASP A 43 9.73 -9.75 -8.56
CA ASP A 43 8.85 -10.93 -8.44
C ASP A 43 7.52 -10.56 -7.79
N PHE A 44 7.54 -9.68 -6.79
CA PHE A 44 6.33 -9.12 -6.19
C PHE A 44 5.44 -8.42 -7.22
N PHE A 45 5.99 -7.49 -8.01
CA PHE A 45 5.20 -6.79 -9.03
C PHE A 45 4.76 -7.73 -10.17
N ALA A 46 5.54 -8.75 -10.51
CA ALA A 46 5.12 -9.76 -11.48
C ALA A 46 3.93 -10.58 -10.96
N ALA A 47 3.98 -11.02 -9.70
CA ALA A 47 2.89 -11.75 -9.06
C ALA A 47 1.61 -10.89 -8.97
N LEU A 48 1.74 -9.63 -8.52
CA LEU A 48 0.63 -8.67 -8.44
C LEU A 48 -0.11 -8.52 -9.77
N ARG A 49 0.59 -8.39 -10.90
CA ARG A 49 -0.03 -8.20 -12.22
C ARG A 49 -0.92 -9.35 -12.67
N SER A 50 -0.78 -10.53 -12.07
CA SER A 50 -1.65 -11.68 -12.38
C SER A 50 -2.99 -11.65 -11.62
N LEU A 51 -3.13 -10.77 -10.62
CA LEU A 51 -4.33 -10.65 -9.80
C LEU A 51 -5.42 -9.79 -10.46
N PRO A 52 -6.69 -10.02 -10.10
CA PRO A 52 -7.76 -9.08 -10.42
C PRO A 52 -7.48 -7.71 -9.78
N ARG A 53 -7.60 -6.63 -10.56
CA ARG A 53 -7.40 -5.22 -10.12
C ARG A 53 -6.04 -5.01 -9.41
N PRO A 54 -4.93 -5.26 -10.10
CA PRO A 54 -3.62 -5.38 -9.46
C PRO A 54 -3.15 -4.08 -8.78
N GLU A 55 -3.53 -2.91 -9.31
CA GLU A 55 -3.22 -1.62 -8.69
C GLU A 55 -3.96 -1.43 -7.35
N ARG A 56 -5.23 -1.83 -7.25
CA ARG A 56 -5.99 -1.73 -5.99
C ARG A 56 -5.45 -2.68 -4.94
N THR A 57 -5.12 -3.91 -5.37
CA THR A 57 -4.50 -4.91 -4.50
C THR A 57 -3.15 -4.43 -3.99
N ALA A 58 -2.31 -3.85 -4.86
CA ALA A 58 -1.04 -3.27 -4.46
C ALA A 58 -1.20 -2.11 -3.47
N LEU A 59 -2.14 -1.19 -3.73
CA LEU A 59 -2.43 -0.07 -2.82
C LEU A 59 -2.84 -0.57 -1.44
N ARG A 60 -3.77 -1.53 -1.40
CA ARG A 60 -4.26 -2.15 -0.17
C ARG A 60 -3.14 -2.83 0.62
N LEU A 61 -2.31 -3.62 -0.05
CA LEU A 61 -1.24 -4.41 0.56
C LEU A 61 -0.14 -3.53 1.14
N LEU A 62 0.37 -2.59 0.34
CA LEU A 62 1.47 -1.72 0.77
C LEU A 62 1.02 -0.75 1.88
N THR A 63 -0.23 -0.31 1.85
CA THR A 63 -0.80 0.51 2.95
C THR A 63 -0.95 -0.31 4.23
N GLN A 64 -1.38 -1.58 4.15
CA GLN A 64 -1.44 -2.44 5.33
C GLN A 64 -0.05 -2.78 5.86
N TYR A 65 0.91 -3.06 4.98
CA TYR A 65 2.29 -3.24 5.38
C TYR A 65 2.81 -2.00 6.12
N ALA A 66 2.59 -0.79 5.57
CA ALA A 66 2.93 0.46 6.25
C ALA A 66 2.28 0.56 7.64
N PHE A 67 0.98 0.31 7.74
CA PHE A 67 0.23 0.32 9.00
C PHE A 67 0.83 -0.61 10.06
N GLU A 68 1.18 -1.84 9.67
CA GLU A 68 1.79 -2.84 10.55
C GLU A 68 3.23 -2.46 10.97
N GLN A 69 3.99 -1.80 10.09
CA GLN A 69 5.34 -1.32 10.39
C GLN A 69 5.37 -0.16 11.39
N ARG A 70 4.24 0.52 11.64
CA ARG A 70 4.19 1.67 12.56
C ARG A 70 4.70 1.33 13.96
N SER A 71 4.26 0.22 14.53
CA SER A 71 4.69 -0.20 15.86
C SER A 71 6.17 -0.60 15.90
N VAL A 72 6.71 -1.13 14.79
CA VAL A 72 8.13 -1.46 14.67
C VAL A 72 8.96 -0.17 14.69
N TRP A 73 8.55 0.84 13.93
CA TRP A 73 9.22 2.14 13.89
C TRP A 73 9.16 2.88 15.22
N GLU A 74 8.01 2.84 15.89
CA GLU A 74 7.84 3.40 17.23
C GLU A 74 8.79 2.72 18.24
N ALA A 75 8.90 1.39 18.19
CA ALA A 75 9.81 0.63 19.05
C ALA A 75 11.30 0.94 18.79
N LEU A 76 11.64 1.37 17.57
CA LEU A 76 12.98 1.86 17.20
C LEU A 76 13.24 3.31 17.63
N GLY A 77 12.26 4.00 18.21
CA GLY A 77 12.38 5.38 18.67
C GLY A 77 12.36 6.42 17.54
N LEU A 78 11.86 6.05 16.35
CA LEU A 78 11.70 6.98 15.23
C LEU A 78 10.49 7.89 15.47
N SER A 79 10.59 9.16 15.06
CA SER A 79 9.48 10.09 15.23
C SER A 79 8.31 9.74 14.30
N GLU A 80 7.09 10.01 14.78
CA GLU A 80 5.88 9.83 13.98
C GLU A 80 5.89 10.71 12.72
N GLU A 81 6.52 11.89 12.79
CA GLU A 81 6.70 12.78 11.65
C GLU A 81 7.55 12.14 10.55
N ILE A 82 8.72 11.57 10.90
CA ILE A 82 9.59 10.91 9.93
C ILE A 82 8.91 9.67 9.33
N TYR A 83 8.22 8.89 10.16
CA TYR A 83 7.43 7.75 9.70
C TYR A 83 6.33 8.20 8.72
N ARG A 84 5.56 9.23 9.08
CA ARG A 84 4.45 9.73 8.25
C ARG A 84 4.97 10.29 6.92
N ASP A 85 6.05 11.05 6.94
CA ASP A 85 6.66 11.60 5.73
C ASP A 85 7.19 10.51 4.81
N THR A 86 7.77 9.43 5.38
CA THR A 86 8.20 8.27 4.60
C THR A 86 7.01 7.54 3.96
N MET A 87 5.95 7.28 4.73
CA MET A 87 4.80 6.53 4.24
C MET A 87 3.89 7.36 3.30
N ARG A 88 4.04 8.70 3.27
CA ARG A 88 3.34 9.57 2.32
C ARG A 88 3.71 9.33 0.87
N ASP A 89 4.83 8.68 0.58
CA ASP A 89 5.17 8.26 -0.79
C ASP A 89 4.09 7.36 -1.40
N LEU A 90 3.36 6.59 -0.58
CA LEU A 90 2.22 5.80 -1.05
C LEU A 90 1.10 6.68 -1.65
N VAL A 91 0.91 7.91 -1.14
CA VAL A 91 -0.05 8.89 -1.68
C VAL A 91 0.43 9.40 -3.03
N LEU A 92 1.74 9.65 -3.19
CA LEU A 92 2.33 10.05 -4.48
C LEU A 92 2.11 8.97 -5.55
N TRP A 93 2.27 7.69 -5.19
CA TRP A 93 2.04 6.58 -6.12
C TRP A 93 0.57 6.38 -6.46
N TYR A 94 -0.32 6.71 -5.52
CA TYR A 94 -1.76 6.74 -5.78
C TYR A 94 -2.15 7.85 -6.75
N ASP A 95 -1.72 9.09 -6.51
CA ASP A 95 -2.03 10.23 -7.37
C ASP A 95 -1.54 9.98 -8.80
N GLU A 96 -0.36 9.38 -8.95
CA GLU A 96 0.18 9.00 -10.25
C GLU A 96 -0.64 7.90 -10.95
N CYS A 97 -1.20 6.93 -10.20
CA CYS A 97 -2.11 5.93 -10.74
C CYS A 97 -3.42 6.56 -11.22
N VAL A 98 -4.04 7.40 -10.39
CA VAL A 98 -5.27 8.12 -10.72
C VAL A 98 -5.04 9.01 -11.94
N ARG A 99 -3.94 9.76 -11.98
CA ARG A 99 -3.60 10.65 -13.11
C ARG A 99 -3.45 9.88 -14.44
N ARG A 100 -2.91 8.65 -14.40
CA ARG A 100 -2.67 7.84 -15.60
C ARG A 100 -3.88 7.01 -16.05
N LYS A 101 -4.66 6.50 -15.11
CA LYS A 101 -5.70 5.48 -15.38
C LYS A 101 -7.11 5.96 -15.05
N GLY A 102 -7.26 7.06 -14.32
CA GLY A 102 -8.55 7.57 -13.85
C GLY A 102 -9.17 6.76 -12.71
N GLU A 103 -8.44 5.79 -12.14
CA GLU A 103 -8.96 4.88 -11.12
C GLU A 103 -8.06 4.81 -9.87
N PRO A 104 -8.64 4.66 -8.67
CA PRO A 104 -7.90 4.40 -7.44
C PRO A 104 -7.02 3.14 -7.52
N GLY A 105 -5.76 3.27 -7.11
CA GLY A 105 -4.81 2.17 -7.06
C GLY A 105 -3.39 2.66 -6.84
N HIS A 106 -2.43 1.75 -6.73
CA HIS A 106 -1.01 2.06 -6.64
C HIS A 106 -0.37 1.94 -8.03
N ARG A 107 0.56 2.85 -8.34
CA ARG A 107 1.36 2.73 -9.57
C ARG A 107 2.10 1.39 -9.59
N LEU A 108 1.86 0.58 -10.61
CA LEU A 108 2.74 -0.55 -10.92
C LEU A 108 3.87 -0.05 -11.82
N PHE A 109 5.12 -0.33 -11.46
CA PHE A 109 6.26 -0.02 -12.34
C PHE A 109 6.20 -0.90 -13.60
N PRO A 110 6.68 -0.45 -14.77
CA PRO A 110 6.85 -1.32 -15.93
C PRO A 110 7.75 -2.51 -15.59
N ALA A 111 7.53 -3.65 -16.27
CA ALA A 111 8.40 -4.82 -16.16
C ALA A 111 9.76 -4.56 -16.82
#